data_AF-A0A377PEU8-F1
#
_entry.id   AF-A0A377PEU8-F1
#
_cell.length_a   1.000
_cell.length_b   1.000
_cell.length_c   1.000
_cell.angle_alpha   90.00
_cell.angle_beta   90.00
_cell.angle_gamma   90.00
#
_symmetry.space_group_name_H-M   'P 1'
#
loop_
_entity.id
_entity.type
_entity.pdbx_description
1 polymer ?
#
loop_
_entity_poly.entity_id
_entity_poly.type
_entity_poly.pdbx_seq_one_letter_code
_entity_poly.pdbx_strand_id
1 'polypeptide(L)'
;MVIIASSMPMFLQIENELYAPIRPKRVTKGDESPSDALLRGGIEYIEVRSLDINPFTAIGVNAEQSRFLDLFLIWCVLADAPEMSSDELLCTRKNWNRVILEGRKPGQTIGIGCDTERQPLAKVGKELFADLQRVAEVLDSINGNKQYQQVCTKLVACFEDASLTYSAQVLEQMKEKGVGGFGRELSERYREQLSSEPLEVLTEEQLQQQVEASIKRQAAMETQDSMPGAMGFEEYLHLHAGR
;
A
#
# COMPACT_ATOMS: atom_id res chain seq x y z
N MET A 1 7.43 13.47 -16.18
CA MET A 1 6.34 13.46 -17.17
C MET A 1 6.78 12.53 -18.28
N VAL A 2 6.28 11.29 -18.30
CA VAL A 2 6.62 10.34 -19.36
C VAL A 2 5.76 10.69 -20.56
N ILE A 3 6.39 11.09 -21.66
CA ILE A 3 5.74 11.36 -22.94
C ILE A 3 5.60 10.00 -23.64
N ILE A 4 4.36 9.57 -23.91
CA ILE A 4 4.06 8.33 -24.63
C ILE A 4 3.88 8.69 -26.12
N ALA A 5 4.82 8.26 -26.97
CA ALA A 5 4.77 8.47 -28.41
C ALA A 5 4.18 7.23 -29.12
N SER A 6 3.20 7.47 -29.98
CA SER A 6 2.44 6.49 -30.75
C SER A 6 3.25 5.87 -31.90
N SER A 7 3.63 4.59 -31.79
CA SER A 7 3.77 3.61 -32.91
C SER A 7 4.57 2.33 -32.57
N MET A 8 4.75 1.97 -31.29
CA MET A 8 5.31 0.67 -30.86
C MET A 8 4.30 -0.08 -29.98
N PRO A 9 4.34 -1.43 -29.86
CA PRO A 9 3.54 -2.12 -28.86
C PRO A 9 3.81 -1.49 -27.50
N MET A 10 2.75 -0.97 -26.88
CA MET A 10 2.83 -0.14 -25.69
C MET A 10 3.38 -0.98 -24.54
N PHE A 11 4.40 -0.47 -23.83
CA PHE A 11 4.99 -1.16 -22.68
C PHE A 11 3.99 -1.36 -21.53
N LEU A 12 2.93 -0.56 -21.48
CA LEU A 12 1.79 -0.65 -20.58
C LEU A 12 0.51 -0.57 -21.44
N GLN A 13 -0.47 -1.44 -21.23
CA GLN A 13 -1.77 -1.36 -21.92
C GLN A 13 -2.65 -0.26 -21.29
N ILE A 14 -2.57 -0.11 -19.97
CA ILE A 14 -3.23 0.94 -19.19
C ILE A 14 -2.32 1.40 -18.05
N GLU A 15 -2.53 2.62 -17.54
CA GLU A 15 -1.72 3.21 -16.47
C GLU A 15 -1.68 2.37 -15.18
N ASN A 16 -2.73 1.60 -14.92
CA ASN A 16 -2.81 0.74 -13.73
C ASN A 16 -1.77 -0.40 -13.73
N GLU A 17 -1.19 -0.73 -14.88
CA GLU A 17 -0.13 -1.74 -15.03
C GLU A 17 1.25 -1.25 -14.53
N LEU A 18 1.42 0.06 -14.30
CA LEU A 18 2.68 0.60 -13.80
C LEU A 18 2.94 0.16 -12.35
N TYR A 19 3.63 -0.95 -12.14
CA TYR A 19 3.99 -1.43 -10.81
C TYR A 19 4.90 -0.43 -10.07
N ALA A 20 4.33 0.26 -9.09
CA ALA A 20 5.00 1.24 -8.24
C ALA A 20 4.64 0.99 -6.76
N PRO A 21 5.60 1.16 -5.83
CA PRO A 21 5.38 0.94 -4.40
C PRO A 21 4.45 1.98 -3.77
N ILE A 22 4.36 3.18 -4.37
CA ILE A 22 3.46 4.26 -3.99
C ILE A 22 2.99 4.98 -5.25
N ARG A 23 1.72 5.40 -5.28
CA ARG A 23 1.13 6.09 -6.45
C ARG A 23 0.39 7.37 -6.02
N PRO A 24 0.55 8.49 -6.76
CA PRO A 24 -0.34 9.63 -6.63
C PRO A 24 -1.71 9.29 -7.25
N LYS A 25 -2.79 9.70 -6.60
CA LYS A 25 -4.15 9.40 -7.03
C LYS A 25 -5.07 10.59 -6.89
N ARG A 26 -6.11 10.58 -7.73
CA ARG A 26 -7.30 11.43 -7.66
C ARG A 26 -8.50 10.62 -8.14
N VAL A 27 -9.66 10.87 -7.56
CA VAL A 27 -10.90 10.21 -7.99
C VAL A 27 -11.24 10.65 -9.41
N THR A 28 -11.39 9.66 -10.31
CA THR A 28 -11.78 9.87 -11.71
C THR A 28 -13.26 10.23 -11.82
N LYS A 29 -13.62 10.99 -12.86
CA LYS A 29 -15.02 11.33 -13.17
C LYS A 29 -15.43 10.70 -14.50
N GLY A 30 -16.51 9.91 -14.49
CA GLY A 30 -16.93 9.18 -15.69
C GLY A 30 -15.79 8.32 -16.23
N ASP A 31 -15.49 8.46 -17.52
CA ASP A 31 -14.47 7.68 -18.24
C ASP A 31 -13.09 8.36 -18.29
N GLU A 32 -12.84 9.30 -17.38
CA GLU A 32 -11.55 9.98 -17.24
C GLU A 32 -10.43 9.00 -16.86
N SER A 33 -9.27 9.09 -17.52
CA SER A 33 -8.10 8.29 -17.16
C SER A 33 -7.51 8.74 -15.80
N PRO A 34 -6.74 7.88 -15.10
CA PRO A 34 -6.09 8.30 -13.86
C PRO A 34 -5.14 9.50 -14.04
N SER A 35 -4.40 9.57 -15.16
CA SER A 35 -3.53 10.69 -15.49
C SER A 35 -4.31 11.97 -15.80
N ASP A 36 -5.42 11.89 -16.54
CA ASP A 36 -6.27 13.05 -16.81
C ASP A 36 -6.85 13.62 -15.52
N ALA A 37 -7.29 12.76 -14.59
CA ALA A 37 -7.74 13.19 -13.27
C ALA A 37 -6.63 13.98 -12.55
N LEU A 38 -5.40 13.45 -12.52
CA LEU A 38 -4.25 14.12 -11.91
C LEU A 38 -3.91 15.44 -12.61
N LEU A 39 -3.96 15.50 -13.95
CA LEU A 39 -3.74 16.74 -14.70
C LEU A 39 -4.82 17.78 -14.39
N ARG A 40 -6.07 17.35 -14.28
CA ARG A 40 -7.22 18.23 -14.00
C ARG A 40 -7.16 18.85 -12.62
N GLY A 41 -6.78 18.10 -11.59
CA GLY A 41 -6.95 18.53 -10.20
C GLY A 41 -5.71 18.41 -9.32
N GLY A 42 -4.57 17.99 -9.86
CA GLY A 42 -3.41 17.62 -9.07
C GLY A 42 -3.65 16.35 -8.24
N ILE A 43 -2.73 16.07 -7.32
CA ILE A 43 -2.79 14.92 -6.42
C ILE A 43 -3.86 15.18 -5.34
N GLU A 44 -4.73 14.21 -5.08
CA GLU A 44 -5.75 14.26 -4.03
C GLU A 44 -5.35 13.39 -2.83
N TYR A 45 -4.83 12.19 -3.10
CA TYR A 45 -4.35 11.26 -2.09
C TYR A 45 -3.22 10.40 -2.65
N ILE A 46 -2.58 9.63 -1.77
CA ILE A 46 -1.55 8.65 -2.14
C ILE A 46 -2.02 7.23 -1.83
N GLU A 47 -1.63 6.29 -2.69
CA GLU A 47 -1.88 4.87 -2.52
C GLU A 47 -0.56 4.16 -2.21
N VAL A 48 -0.39 3.71 -0.97
CA VAL A 48 0.77 2.91 -0.55
C VAL A 48 0.48 1.43 -0.84
N ARG A 49 1.36 0.79 -1.62
CA ARG A 49 1.16 -0.56 -2.19
C ARG A 49 2.21 -1.58 -1.75
N SER A 50 3.05 -1.20 -0.79
CA SER A 50 4.18 -2.01 -0.31
C SER A 50 3.88 -2.83 0.94
N LEU A 51 2.62 -2.91 1.38
CA LEU A 51 2.22 -3.72 2.51
C LEU A 51 1.86 -5.14 2.06
N ASP A 52 2.53 -6.13 2.65
CA ASP A 52 2.09 -7.52 2.58
C ASP A 52 0.85 -7.75 3.45
N ILE A 53 0.08 -8.78 3.14
CA ILE A 53 -1.03 -9.24 3.99
C ILE A 53 -0.48 -9.62 5.36
N ASN A 54 -1.06 -9.07 6.42
CA ASN A 54 -0.74 -9.41 7.80
C ASN A 54 -1.41 -10.74 8.19
N PRO A 55 -0.65 -11.84 8.35
CA PRO A 55 -1.22 -13.15 8.62
C PRO A 55 -1.65 -13.34 10.08
N PHE A 56 -1.44 -12.35 10.95
CA PHE A 56 -1.80 -12.39 12.37
C PHE A 56 -3.16 -11.73 12.65
N THR A 57 -3.91 -11.40 11.61
CA THR A 57 -5.21 -10.72 11.68
C THR A 57 -6.16 -11.33 10.67
N ALA A 58 -7.44 -11.45 11.02
CA ALA A 58 -8.45 -12.03 10.12
C ALA A 58 -8.70 -11.19 8.86
N ILE A 59 -8.50 -9.87 8.94
CA ILE A 59 -8.76 -8.91 7.85
C ILE A 59 -7.49 -8.53 7.06
N GLY A 60 -6.34 -9.16 7.36
CA GLY A 60 -5.09 -8.93 6.63
C GLY A 60 -4.36 -7.62 6.93
N VAL A 61 -4.86 -6.80 7.86
CA VAL A 61 -4.25 -5.55 8.34
C VAL A 61 -4.74 -5.25 9.77
N ASN A 62 -4.01 -4.46 10.55
CA ASN A 62 -4.49 -3.98 11.85
C ASN A 62 -4.28 -2.47 12.04
N ALA A 63 -4.89 -1.95 13.11
CA ALA A 63 -4.78 -0.54 13.48
C ALA A 63 -3.34 -0.08 13.75
N GLU A 64 -2.45 -0.98 14.21
CA GLU A 64 -1.03 -0.66 14.42
C GLU A 64 -0.32 -0.33 13.11
N GLN A 65 -0.54 -1.12 12.05
CA GLN A 65 -0.01 -0.85 10.72
C GLN A 65 -0.55 0.46 10.15
N SER A 66 -1.86 0.73 10.31
CA SER A 66 -2.46 2.00 9.90
C SER A 66 -1.84 3.20 10.63
N ARG A 67 -1.68 3.11 11.95
CA ARG A 67 -1.09 4.19 12.75
C ARG A 67 0.37 4.43 12.43
N PHE A 68 1.14 3.37 12.20
CA PHE A 68 2.52 3.50 11.74
C PHE A 68 2.58 4.22 10.38
N LEU A 69 1.71 3.88 9.44
CA LEU A 69 1.65 4.55 8.15
C LEU A 69 1.26 6.03 8.28
N ASP A 70 0.31 6.39 9.15
CA ASP A 70 -0.01 7.81 9.40
C ASP A 70 1.26 8.58 9.83
N LEU A 71 1.98 8.05 10.82
CA LEU A 71 3.20 8.68 11.35
C LEU A 71 4.28 8.81 10.27
N PHE A 72 4.53 7.72 9.54
CA PHE A 72 5.55 7.68 8.51
C PHE A 72 5.23 8.63 7.35
N LEU A 73 3.97 8.68 6.90
CA LEU A 73 3.54 9.55 5.81
C LEU A 73 3.56 11.03 6.22
N ILE A 74 3.16 11.36 7.44
CA ILE A 74 3.29 12.72 7.98
C ILE A 74 4.78 13.12 8.04
N TRP A 75 5.65 12.24 8.53
CA TRP A 75 7.09 12.51 8.55
C TRP A 75 7.65 12.73 7.14
N CYS A 76 7.24 11.94 6.14
CA CYS A 76 7.64 12.14 4.74
C CYS A 76 7.20 13.51 4.16
N VAL A 77 6.13 14.11 4.68
CA VAL A 77 5.70 15.47 4.29
C VAL A 77 6.55 16.55 4.96
N LEU A 78 7.03 16.29 6.17
CA LEU A 78 7.79 17.24 6.97
C LEU A 78 9.29 17.24 6.65
N ALA A 79 9.83 16.08 6.24
CA ALA A 79 11.24 15.93 5.92
C ALA A 79 11.58 16.62 4.59
N ASP A 80 12.72 17.33 4.55
CA ASP A 80 13.23 17.89 3.31
C ASP A 80 13.52 16.78 2.30
N ALA A 81 12.91 16.89 1.12
CA ALA A 81 13.07 15.94 0.03
C ALA A 81 13.52 16.68 -1.25
N PRO A 82 14.84 16.81 -1.47
CA PRO A 82 15.37 17.38 -2.71
C PRO A 82 14.84 16.62 -3.95
N GLU A 83 14.76 17.31 -5.07
CA GLU A 83 14.44 16.66 -6.35
C GLU A 83 15.47 15.54 -6.63
N MET A 84 14.97 14.40 -7.09
CA MET A 84 15.79 13.25 -7.43
C MET A 84 15.73 12.98 -8.94
N SER A 85 16.89 12.78 -9.53
CA SER A 85 17.04 12.24 -10.88
C SER A 85 16.60 10.76 -10.94
N SER A 86 16.37 10.25 -12.15
CA SER A 86 16.06 8.83 -12.37
C SER A 86 17.13 7.89 -11.81
N ASP A 87 18.41 8.27 -11.89
CA ASP A 87 19.51 7.47 -11.37
C ASP A 87 19.54 7.46 -9.83
N GLU A 88 19.25 8.60 -9.18
CA GLU A 88 19.11 8.68 -7.73
C GLU A 88 17.90 7.87 -7.24
N LEU A 89 16.78 7.90 -7.97
CA LEU A 89 15.63 7.04 -7.68
C LEU A 89 15.99 5.55 -7.80
N LEU A 90 16.76 5.15 -8.83
CA LEU A 90 17.27 3.79 -8.93
C LEU A 90 18.20 3.43 -7.78
N CYS A 91 19.01 4.37 -7.28
CA CYS A 91 19.83 4.13 -6.10
C CYS A 91 19.00 3.80 -4.85
N THR A 92 17.87 4.48 -4.63
CA THR A 92 17.02 4.20 -3.46
C THR A 92 16.54 2.74 -3.44
N ARG A 93 16.34 2.12 -4.62
CA ARG A 93 15.94 0.71 -4.75
C ARG A 93 16.99 -0.26 -4.22
N LYS A 94 18.27 0.14 -4.12
CA LYS A 94 19.32 -0.71 -3.52
C LYS A 94 19.03 -0.99 -2.06
N ASN A 95 18.58 0.02 -1.30
CA ASN A 95 18.22 -0.18 0.11
C ASN A 95 16.96 -1.03 0.25
N TRP A 96 15.96 -0.83 -0.62
CA TRP A 96 14.80 -1.72 -0.69
C TRP A 96 15.22 -3.18 -0.90
N ASN A 97 16.05 -3.47 -1.91
CA ASN A 97 16.50 -4.84 -2.20
C ASN A 97 17.28 -5.46 -1.04
N ARG A 98 18.12 -4.69 -0.34
CA ARG A 98 18.83 -5.17 0.86
C ARG A 98 17.85 -5.56 1.97
N VAL A 99 16.87 -4.72 2.24
CA VAL A 99 15.87 -4.98 3.29
C VAL A 99 14.96 -6.14 2.91
N ILE A 100 14.54 -6.23 1.64
CA ILE A 100 13.71 -7.32 1.11
C ILE A 100 14.43 -8.68 1.26
N LEU A 101 15.68 -8.77 0.79
CA LEU A 101 16.38 -10.06 0.70
C LEU A 101 17.03 -10.47 2.03
N GLU A 102 17.56 -9.52 2.79
CA GLU A 102 18.34 -9.78 4.00
C GLU A 102 18.20 -8.67 5.06
N GLY A 103 17.03 -8.05 5.20
CA GLY A 103 16.81 -6.96 6.17
C GLY A 103 16.96 -7.36 7.63
N ARG A 104 16.75 -8.64 7.95
CA ARG A 104 16.89 -9.20 9.31
C ARG A 104 18.29 -9.71 9.64
N LYS A 105 19.25 -9.57 8.72
CA LYS A 105 20.62 -10.03 8.93
C LYS A 105 21.28 -9.22 10.06
N PRO A 106 21.90 -9.87 11.07
CA PRO A 106 22.65 -9.17 12.10
C PRO A 106 23.75 -8.28 11.49
N GLY A 107 23.86 -7.03 11.96
CA GLY A 107 24.81 -6.07 11.44
C GLY A 107 24.48 -5.53 10.03
N GLN A 108 23.24 -5.69 9.56
CA GLN A 108 22.82 -5.15 8.26
C GLN A 108 23.05 -3.63 8.18
N THR A 109 23.46 -3.18 6.99
CA THR A 109 23.72 -1.77 6.69
C THR A 109 22.89 -1.30 5.50
N ILE A 110 22.60 -0.01 5.47
CA ILE A 110 21.96 0.67 4.34
C ILE A 110 22.84 1.81 3.84
N GLY A 111 22.71 2.15 2.57
CA GLY A 111 23.48 3.20 1.91
C GLY A 111 22.83 4.57 2.04
N ILE A 112 23.64 5.60 2.23
CA ILE A 112 23.27 7.02 2.11
C ILE A 112 23.95 7.57 0.85
N GLY A 113 23.28 8.49 0.12
CA GLY A 113 23.84 9.13 -1.08
C GLY A 113 24.27 8.15 -2.16
N CYS A 114 23.40 7.23 -2.59
CA CYS A 114 23.74 6.19 -3.60
C CYS A 114 24.84 5.18 -3.18
N ASP A 115 25.02 4.91 -1.88
CA ASP A 115 26.11 4.10 -1.27
C ASP A 115 27.44 4.82 -1.08
N THR A 116 27.49 6.15 -1.12
CA THR A 116 28.71 6.90 -0.75
C THR A 116 29.10 6.66 0.70
N GLU A 117 28.11 6.48 1.57
CA GLU A 117 28.29 6.11 2.97
C GLU A 117 27.37 4.93 3.31
N ARG A 118 27.77 4.09 4.27
CA ARG A 118 26.92 3.04 4.82
C ARG A 118 26.73 3.24 6.31
N GLN A 119 25.49 3.05 6.76
CA GLN A 119 25.15 3.10 8.18
C GLN A 119 24.39 1.85 8.62
N PRO A 120 24.52 1.42 9.90
CA PRO A 120 23.74 0.30 10.43
C PRO A 120 22.24 0.56 10.30
N LEU A 121 21.49 -0.42 9.79
CA LEU A 121 20.03 -0.34 9.61
C LEU A 121 19.32 0.02 10.93
N ALA A 122 19.74 -0.62 12.03
CA ALA A 122 19.18 -0.37 13.36
C ALA A 122 19.41 1.05 13.86
N LYS A 123 20.53 1.67 13.50
CA LYS A 123 20.82 3.08 13.86
C LYS A 123 19.86 4.01 13.13
N VAL A 124 19.79 3.90 11.80
CA VAL A 124 18.92 4.75 10.97
C VAL A 124 17.44 4.55 11.32
N GLY A 125 17.02 3.32 11.58
CA GLY A 125 15.66 3.02 12.04
C GLY A 125 15.31 3.71 13.35
N LYS A 126 16.19 3.69 14.35
CA LYS A 126 15.96 4.36 15.63
C LYS A 126 15.95 5.88 15.50
N GLU A 127 16.81 6.45 14.65
CA GLU A 127 16.80 7.88 14.34
C GLU A 127 15.46 8.30 13.71
N LEU A 128 14.97 7.55 12.72
CA LEU A 128 13.63 7.75 12.16
C LEU A 128 12.55 7.67 13.25
N PHE A 129 12.59 6.64 14.10
CA PHE A 129 11.58 6.45 15.15
C PHE A 129 11.61 7.56 16.22
N ALA A 130 12.76 8.20 16.45
CA ALA A 130 12.82 9.37 17.33
C ALA A 130 12.02 10.54 16.75
N ASP A 131 12.04 10.74 15.42
CA ASP A 131 11.20 11.74 14.78
C ASP A 131 9.72 11.32 14.76
N LEU A 132 9.43 10.05 14.45
CA LEU A 132 8.05 9.53 14.47
C LEU A 132 7.41 9.66 15.85
N GLN A 133 8.18 9.48 16.92
CA GLN A 133 7.73 9.67 18.29
C GLN A 133 7.25 11.10 18.55
N ARG A 134 7.93 12.12 18.00
CA ARG A 134 7.52 13.53 18.11
C ARG A 134 6.21 13.80 17.37
N VAL A 135 6.02 13.19 16.20
CA VAL A 135 4.75 13.26 15.46
C VAL A 135 3.63 12.57 16.25
N ALA A 136 3.93 11.40 16.84
CA ALA A 136 2.99 10.64 17.65
C ALA A 136 2.51 11.42 18.88
N GLU A 137 3.40 12.15 19.55
CA GLU A 137 3.04 13.01 20.68
C GLU A 137 2.00 14.08 20.32
N VAL A 138 2.14 14.71 19.14
CA VAL A 138 1.18 15.70 18.65
C VAL A 138 -0.17 15.05 18.36
N LEU A 139 -0.21 13.96 17.60
CA LEU A 139 -1.46 13.27 17.26
C LEU A 139 -2.19 12.77 18.51
N ASP A 140 -1.48 12.14 19.43
CA ASP A 140 -2.04 11.63 20.68
C ASP A 140 -2.57 12.75 21.57
N SER A 141 -1.93 13.93 21.57
CA SER A 141 -2.41 15.09 22.34
C SER A 141 -3.76 15.62 21.84
N ILE A 142 -4.00 15.55 20.53
CA ILE A 142 -5.25 15.97 19.90
C ILE A 142 -6.34 14.92 20.14
N ASN A 143 -5.98 13.64 20.06
CA ASN A 143 -6.91 12.53 20.17
C ASN A 143 -7.20 12.12 21.63
N GLY A 144 -6.48 12.68 22.60
CA GLY A 144 -6.67 12.39 24.04
C GLY A 144 -6.32 10.96 24.43
N ASN A 145 -5.40 10.29 23.71
CA ASN A 145 -4.96 8.93 24.01
C ASN A 145 -3.44 8.77 23.83
N LYS A 146 -2.92 7.54 23.78
CA LYS A 146 -1.48 7.22 23.65
C LYS A 146 -1.20 6.18 22.56
N GLN A 147 -2.13 5.99 21.63
CA GLN A 147 -2.10 4.87 20.70
C GLN A 147 -0.96 5.00 19.69
N TYR A 148 -0.63 6.21 19.22
CA TYR A 148 0.49 6.41 18.31
C TYR A 148 1.84 6.21 19.00
N GLN A 149 2.01 6.73 20.22
CA GLN A 149 3.25 6.54 21.01
C GLN A 149 3.49 5.07 21.37
N GLN A 150 2.42 4.30 21.64
CA GLN A 150 2.51 2.86 21.88
C GLN A 150 3.02 2.11 20.64
N VAL A 151 2.56 2.49 19.44
CA VAL A 151 3.04 1.92 18.17
C VAL A 151 4.53 2.23 17.97
N CYS A 152 4.97 3.46 18.22
CA CYS A 152 6.40 3.83 18.19
C CYS A 152 7.23 2.94 19.11
N THR A 153 6.81 2.81 20.38
CA THR A 153 7.53 2.03 21.40
C THR A 153 7.63 0.54 21.01
N LYS A 154 6.57 -0.02 20.45
CA LYS A 154 6.55 -1.43 20.06
C LYS A 154 7.40 -1.68 18.82
N LEU A 155 7.25 -0.87 17.78
CA LEU A 155 7.93 -1.13 16.50
C LEU A 155 9.42 -0.76 16.52
N VAL A 156 9.85 0.19 17.35
CA VAL A 156 11.29 0.50 17.49
C VAL A 156 12.08 -0.68 18.06
N ALA A 157 11.46 -1.52 18.90
CA ALA A 157 12.08 -2.71 19.47
C ALA A 157 12.51 -3.72 18.39
N CYS A 158 11.85 -3.74 17.22
CA CYS A 158 12.21 -4.60 16.09
C CYS A 158 13.63 -4.33 15.53
N PHE A 159 14.19 -3.14 15.78
CA PHE A 159 15.56 -2.82 15.38
C PHE A 159 16.62 -3.36 16.35
N GLU A 160 16.24 -3.68 17.58
CA GLU A 160 17.10 -4.38 18.55
C GLU A 160 16.94 -5.90 18.42
N ASP A 161 15.69 -6.35 18.22
CA ASP A 161 15.35 -7.75 18.08
C ASP A 161 14.51 -7.99 16.81
N ALA A 162 15.20 -8.44 15.76
CA ALA A 162 14.57 -8.73 14.48
C ALA A 162 13.56 -9.90 14.54
N SER A 163 13.55 -10.71 15.62
CA SER A 163 12.57 -11.79 15.81
C SER A 163 11.15 -11.26 16.04
N LEU A 164 11.01 -9.99 16.44
CA LEU A 164 9.73 -9.32 16.64
C LEU A 164 9.05 -8.90 15.34
N THR A 165 9.77 -8.91 14.22
CA THR A 165 9.20 -8.56 12.90
C THR A 165 8.27 -9.66 12.39
N TYR A 166 7.26 -9.28 11.61
CA TYR A 166 6.32 -10.23 11.03
C TYR A 166 7.03 -11.30 10.18
N SER A 167 8.02 -10.91 9.37
CA SER A 167 8.73 -11.88 8.53
C SER A 167 9.51 -12.93 9.34
N ALA A 168 9.99 -12.60 10.55
CA ALA A 168 10.62 -13.59 11.43
C ALA A 168 9.58 -14.54 12.04
N GLN A 169 8.49 -13.99 12.56
CA GLN A 169 7.41 -14.78 13.19
C GLN A 169 6.73 -15.71 12.17
N VAL A 170 6.46 -15.22 10.96
CA VAL A 170 5.90 -16.00 9.86
C VAL A 170 6.85 -17.09 9.41
N LEU A 171 8.14 -16.78 9.24
CA LEU A 171 9.13 -17.78 8.83
C LEU A 171 9.21 -18.92 9.85
N GLU A 172 9.10 -18.62 11.15
CA GLU A 172 9.12 -19.63 12.19
C GLU A 172 7.92 -20.58 12.08
N GLN A 173 6.71 -20.02 11.91
CA GLN A 173 5.50 -20.83 11.66
C GLN A 173 5.61 -21.66 10.38
N MET A 174 6.18 -21.11 9.32
CA MET A 174 6.38 -21.81 8.05
C MET A 174 7.43 -22.94 8.15
N LYS A 175 8.46 -22.81 8.98
CA LYS A 175 9.42 -23.88 9.23
C LYS A 175 8.79 -25.06 9.96
N GLU A 176 7.91 -24.77 10.92
CA GLU A 176 7.23 -25.79 11.72
C GLU A 176 6.13 -26.52 10.92
N LYS A 177 5.28 -25.76 10.21
CA LYS A 177 4.04 -26.26 9.61
C LYS A 177 4.05 -26.35 8.09
N GLY A 178 5.09 -25.82 7.45
CA GLY A 178 5.10 -25.56 6.01
C GLY A 178 4.18 -24.40 5.61
N VAL A 179 4.40 -23.84 4.41
CA VAL A 179 3.60 -22.70 3.90
C VAL A 179 2.11 -23.07 3.78
N GLY A 180 1.82 -24.22 3.15
CA GLY A 180 0.44 -24.67 2.96
C GLY A 180 -0.26 -25.04 4.26
N GLY A 181 0.45 -25.69 5.21
CA GLY A 181 -0.10 -26.05 6.50
C GLY A 181 -0.44 -24.83 7.35
N PHE A 182 0.50 -23.89 7.46
CA PHE A 182 0.27 -22.64 8.17
C PHE A 182 -0.87 -21.81 7.54
N GLY A 183 -0.87 -21.65 6.21
CA GLY A 183 -1.92 -20.92 5.51
C GLY A 183 -3.31 -21.53 5.68
N ARG A 184 -3.41 -22.87 5.65
CA ARG A 184 -4.68 -23.56 5.86
C ARG A 184 -5.20 -23.41 7.28
N GLU A 185 -4.34 -23.54 8.29
CA GLU A 185 -4.70 -23.34 9.70
C GLU A 185 -5.25 -21.92 9.93
N LEU A 186 -4.57 -20.90 9.40
CA LEU A 186 -5.06 -19.52 9.48
C LEU A 186 -6.39 -19.32 8.76
N SER A 187 -6.55 -19.91 7.57
CA SER A 187 -7.77 -19.80 6.78
C SER A 187 -8.97 -20.42 7.50
N GLU A 188 -8.79 -21.60 8.10
CA GLU A 188 -9.84 -22.27 8.89
C GLU A 188 -10.21 -21.43 10.12
N ARG A 189 -9.22 -20.98 10.89
CA ARG A 189 -9.43 -20.11 12.07
C ARG A 189 -10.18 -18.82 11.73
N TYR A 190 -9.73 -18.10 10.71
CA TYR A 190 -10.32 -16.81 10.36
C TYR A 190 -11.69 -16.96 9.71
N ARG A 191 -11.95 -18.06 8.99
CA ARG A 191 -13.30 -18.38 8.53
C ARG A 191 -14.25 -18.54 9.72
N GLU A 192 -13.88 -19.33 10.72
CA GLU A 192 -14.72 -19.54 11.92
C GLU A 192 -14.97 -18.23 12.66
N GLN A 193 -13.92 -17.44 12.87
CA GLN A 193 -14.03 -16.11 13.49
C GLN A 193 -15.00 -15.21 12.72
N LEU A 194 -14.73 -14.93 11.45
CA LEU A 194 -15.52 -13.98 10.65
C LEU A 194 -16.95 -14.45 10.36
N SER A 195 -17.21 -15.76 10.43
CA SER A 195 -18.58 -16.30 10.24
C SER A 195 -19.41 -16.25 11.53
N SER A 196 -18.78 -16.06 12.69
CA SER A 196 -19.45 -16.03 13.99
C SER A 196 -19.59 -14.62 14.57
N GLU A 197 -18.77 -13.68 14.12
CA GLU A 197 -18.85 -12.27 14.52
C GLU A 197 -20.09 -11.59 13.92
N PRO A 198 -20.93 -10.91 14.71
CA PRO A 198 -22.05 -10.16 14.20
C PRO A 198 -21.57 -8.90 13.47
N LEU A 199 -22.36 -8.43 12.49
CA LEU A 199 -22.06 -7.17 11.82
C LEU A 199 -22.27 -5.98 12.78
N GLU A 200 -21.30 -5.06 12.81
CA GLU A 200 -21.35 -3.90 13.71
C GLU A 200 -21.81 -2.59 13.04
N VAL A 201 -21.37 -2.35 11.80
CA VAL A 201 -21.61 -1.06 11.10
C VAL A 201 -22.60 -1.22 9.94
N LEU A 202 -22.41 -2.25 9.12
CA LEU A 202 -23.30 -2.57 8.01
C LEU A 202 -24.35 -3.58 8.45
N THR A 203 -25.56 -3.51 7.91
CA THR A 203 -26.59 -4.54 8.12
C THR A 203 -26.67 -5.49 6.93
N GLU A 204 -27.23 -6.68 7.14
CA GLU A 204 -27.53 -7.61 6.05
C GLU A 204 -28.42 -6.98 4.98
N GLU A 205 -29.41 -6.17 5.40
CA GLU A 205 -30.29 -5.45 4.48
C GLU A 205 -29.51 -4.46 3.61
N GLN A 206 -28.59 -3.68 4.19
CA GLN A 206 -27.76 -2.74 3.44
C GLN A 206 -26.86 -3.48 2.43
N LEU A 207 -26.28 -4.62 2.81
CA LEU A 207 -25.49 -5.44 1.91
C LEU A 207 -26.35 -6.00 0.77
N GLN A 208 -27.54 -6.50 1.06
CA GLN A 208 -28.48 -7.02 0.07
C GLN A 208 -28.94 -5.92 -0.91
N GLN A 209 -29.22 -4.72 -0.41
CA GLN A 209 -29.52 -3.56 -1.25
C GLN A 209 -28.35 -3.22 -2.19
N GLN A 210 -27.10 -3.34 -1.74
CA GLN A 210 -25.94 -3.13 -2.60
C GLN A 210 -25.80 -4.20 -3.69
N VAL A 211 -26.12 -5.47 -3.39
CA VAL A 211 -26.15 -6.56 -4.39
C VAL A 211 -27.15 -6.23 -5.51
N GLU A 212 -28.38 -5.86 -5.15
CA GLU A 212 -29.40 -5.52 -6.13
C GLU A 212 -29.02 -4.28 -6.95
N ALA A 213 -28.52 -3.25 -6.27
CA ALA A 213 -28.09 -2.02 -6.91
C ALA A 213 -26.91 -2.23 -7.86
N SER A 214 -25.93 -3.08 -7.51
CA SER A 214 -24.79 -3.36 -8.39
C SER A 214 -25.20 -4.11 -9.65
N ILE A 215 -26.10 -5.10 -9.52
CA ILE A 215 -26.63 -5.86 -10.67
C ILE A 215 -27.40 -4.94 -11.61
N LYS A 216 -28.24 -4.06 -11.05
CA LYS A 216 -29.01 -3.09 -11.86
C LYS A 216 -28.09 -2.10 -12.59
N ARG A 217 -27.02 -1.62 -11.93
CA ARG A 217 -26.03 -0.75 -12.58
C ARG A 217 -25.32 -1.48 -13.73
N GLN A 218 -24.92 -2.73 -13.53
CA GLN A 218 -24.31 -3.55 -14.57
C GLN A 218 -25.24 -3.73 -15.77
N ALA A 219 -26.48 -4.18 -15.55
CA ALA A 219 -27.45 -4.39 -16.62
C ALA A 219 -27.79 -3.10 -17.40
N ALA A 220 -27.77 -1.95 -16.72
CA ALA A 220 -27.97 -0.65 -17.36
C ALA A 220 -26.81 -0.31 -18.32
N MET A 221 -25.55 -0.56 -17.92
CA MET A 221 -24.38 -0.39 -18.78
C MET A 221 -24.44 -1.33 -20.00
N GLU A 222 -24.72 -2.61 -19.78
CA GLU A 222 -24.83 -3.60 -20.87
C GLU A 222 -25.96 -3.26 -21.87
N THR A 223 -27.07 -2.71 -21.39
CA THR A 223 -28.17 -2.25 -22.24
C THR A 223 -27.76 -1.03 -23.05
N GLN A 224 -27.07 -0.07 -22.43
CA GLN A 224 -26.57 1.14 -23.07
C GLN A 224 -25.59 0.80 -24.21
N ASP A 225 -24.70 -0.16 -24.00
CA ASP A 225 -23.72 -0.62 -25.00
C ASP A 225 -24.36 -1.44 -26.14
N SER A 226 -25.58 -1.96 -25.94
CA SER A 226 -26.33 -2.71 -26.95
C SER A 226 -27.20 -1.84 -27.85
N MET A 227 -27.30 -0.53 -27.57
CA MET A 227 -28.11 0.39 -28.36
C MET A 227 -27.48 0.68 -29.73
N PRO A 228 -28.27 0.85 -30.81
CA PRO A 228 -27.75 1.26 -32.10
C PRO A 228 -26.99 2.59 -31.99
N GLY A 229 -25.72 2.59 -32.43
CA GLY A 229 -24.83 3.75 -32.33
C GLY A 229 -24.04 3.85 -31.03
N ALA A 230 -24.11 2.84 -30.17
CA ALA A 230 -23.18 2.71 -29.04
C ALA A 230 -21.73 2.54 -29.53
N MET A 231 -20.80 3.04 -28.74
CA MET A 231 -19.37 2.98 -29.02
C MET A 231 -18.90 1.52 -29.05
N GLY A 232 -18.24 1.12 -30.14
CA GLY A 232 -17.64 -0.20 -30.23
C GLY A 232 -16.37 -0.30 -29.37
N PHE A 233 -15.96 -1.52 -29.02
CA PHE A 233 -14.76 -1.76 -28.23
C PHE A 233 -13.49 -1.13 -28.84
N GLU A 234 -13.31 -1.22 -30.16
CA GLU A 234 -12.17 -0.60 -30.85
C GLU A 234 -12.19 0.93 -30.75
N GLU A 235 -13.38 1.54 -30.85
CA GLU A 235 -13.55 2.99 -30.72
C GLU A 235 -13.26 3.45 -29.28
N TYR A 236 -13.70 2.67 -28.30
CA TYR A 236 -13.36 2.88 -26.90
C TYR A 236 -11.85 2.80 -26.66
N LEU A 237 -11.17 1.79 -27.20
CA LEU A 237 -9.72 1.70 -27.12
C LEU A 237 -9.03 2.88 -27.81
N HIS A 238 -9.49 3.33 -28.97
CA HIS A 238 -8.92 4.51 -29.61
C HIS A 238 -9.05 5.79 -28.77
N LEU A 239 -10.13 5.92 -28.00
CA LEU A 239 -10.35 7.08 -27.14
C LEU A 239 -9.53 7.01 -25.84
N HIS A 240 -9.38 5.81 -25.27
CA HIS A 240 -8.89 5.62 -23.90
C HIS A 240 -7.54 4.88 -23.77
N ALA A 241 -7.06 4.18 -24.81
CA ALA A 241 -5.79 3.47 -24.78
C ALA A 241 -4.64 4.35 -25.28
N GLY A 242 -3.61 4.56 -24.44
CA GLY A 242 -2.32 5.08 -24.87
C GLY A 242 -2.20 6.57 -25.15
N ARG A 243 -2.84 7.42 -24.35
CA ARG A 243 -2.46 8.84 -24.26
C ARG A 243 -1.32 9.03 -23.27
#